data_AF-A0A956PIK8-F1
#
_entry.id   AF-A0A956PIK8-F1
#
_cell.length_a   1.000
_cell.length_b   1.000
_cell.length_c   1.000
_cell.angle_alpha   90.00
_cell.angle_beta   90.00
_cell.angle_gamma   90.00
#
_symmetry.space_group_name_H-M   'P 1'
#
loop_
_entity.id
_entity.type
_entity.pdbx_description
1 polymer ?
#
loop_
_entity_poly.entity_id
_entity_poly.type
_entity_poly.pdbx_seq_one_letter_code
_entity_poly.pdbx_strand_id
1 'polypeptide(L)'
;MPQKIEPWRERLRELLVREPSLVSLTLRWFGWLVALIIVILRAAPEVNLKDAPWVLALTFVQLALMSLYPRFMRDRLTPGIEKKVPLLWPFVDSLIAAWSIYQTGGWDSPFYHFGVTVVLGPSLRFGILGALVSSSFFSFLFLLVVKLTQSGFSPAYAGDQAEPDLISSPLNPLMIALYAAFLGEVLKKLRREMKRSSILAAENERARMARDIHDGVSQTLFMLAMSLETGQVLAQKEKAEKTREHLEK
;
A
#
# COMPACT_ATOMS: atom_id res chain seq x y z
N MET A 1 17.55 9.67 24.95
CA MET A 1 16.74 8.47 25.27
C MET A 1 16.13 7.93 23.99
N PRO A 2 16.48 6.73 23.52
CA PRO A 2 15.87 6.18 22.31
C PRO A 2 14.44 5.76 22.61
N GLN A 3 13.46 6.42 21.97
CA GLN A 3 12.06 6.03 22.04
C GLN A 3 11.91 4.62 21.44
N LYS A 4 11.48 3.65 22.26
CA LYS A 4 10.98 2.35 21.77
C LYS A 4 9.81 2.64 20.83
N ILE A 5 10.06 2.65 19.53
CA ILE A 5 9.00 2.76 18.53
C ILE A 5 8.13 1.51 18.68
N GLU A 6 6.85 1.73 18.98
CA GLU A 6 5.89 0.66 19.23
C GLU A 6 5.77 -0.28 18.01
N PRO A 7 5.82 -1.61 18.22
CA PRO A 7 5.89 -2.60 17.13
C PRO A 7 4.69 -2.57 16.18
N TRP A 8 3.55 -2.01 16.60
CA TRP A 8 2.38 -1.82 15.73
C TRP A 8 2.57 -0.69 14.71
N ARG A 9 3.32 0.37 15.05
CA ARG A 9 3.58 1.51 14.15
C ARG A 9 4.47 1.09 12.99
N GLU A 10 5.48 0.28 13.28
CA GLU A 10 6.35 -0.29 12.25
C GLU A 10 5.59 -1.25 11.33
N ARG A 11 4.75 -2.14 11.89
CA ARG A 11 3.88 -3.00 11.09
C ARG A 11 2.93 -2.23 10.19
N LEU A 12 2.26 -1.19 10.72
CA LEU A 12 1.37 -0.36 9.90
C LEU A 12 2.15 0.37 8.81
N ARG A 13 3.32 0.91 9.14
CA ARG A 13 4.19 1.57 8.16
C ARG A 13 4.60 0.60 7.07
N GLU A 14 4.99 -0.63 7.41
CA GLU A 14 5.34 -1.67 6.42
C GLU A 14 4.14 -2.04 5.54
N LEU A 15 2.95 -2.21 6.12
CA LEU A 15 1.73 -2.53 5.38
C LEU A 15 1.34 -1.40 4.40
N LEU A 16 1.31 -0.15 4.88
CA LEU A 16 1.04 1.05 4.08
C LEU A 16 2.07 1.20 2.95
N VAL A 17 3.34 0.92 3.25
CA VAL A 17 4.44 1.08 2.29
C VAL A 17 4.49 -0.07 1.30
N ARG A 18 4.09 -1.31 1.62
CA ARG A 18 4.12 -2.45 0.68
C ARG A 18 2.98 -2.42 -0.33
N GLU A 19 1.74 -2.21 0.09
CA GLU A 19 0.56 -2.38 -0.77
C GLU A 19 -0.46 -1.25 -0.63
N PRO A 20 -0.34 -0.16 -1.43
CA PRO A 20 -1.28 0.96 -1.43
C PRO A 20 -2.71 0.55 -1.78
N SER A 21 -2.88 -0.57 -2.50
CA SER A 21 -4.17 -1.17 -2.81
C SER A 21 -4.92 -1.64 -1.57
N LEU A 22 -4.22 -2.09 -0.51
CA LEU A 22 -4.87 -2.47 0.74
C LEU A 22 -5.48 -1.27 1.44
N VAL A 23 -4.85 -0.10 1.36
CA VAL A 23 -5.36 1.17 1.92
C VAL A 23 -6.66 1.58 1.25
N SER A 24 -6.69 1.50 -0.08
CA SER A 24 -7.93 1.75 -0.83
C SER A 24 -9.01 0.76 -0.41
N LEU A 25 -8.69 -0.53 -0.34
CA LEU A 25 -9.64 -1.59 0.02
C LEU A 25 -10.18 -1.44 1.45
N THR A 26 -9.34 -1.08 2.42
CA THR A 26 -9.80 -0.84 3.80
C THR A 26 -10.74 0.37 3.88
N LEU A 27 -10.44 1.43 3.13
CA LEU A 27 -11.33 2.60 3.04
C LEU A 27 -12.65 2.24 2.33
N ARG A 28 -12.64 1.29 1.38
CA ARG A 28 -13.89 0.79 0.78
C ARG A 28 -14.75 0.03 1.77
N TRP A 29 -14.15 -0.85 2.58
CA TRP A 29 -14.86 -1.54 3.66
C TRP A 29 -15.44 -0.56 4.67
N PHE A 30 -14.71 0.52 4.98
CA PHE A 30 -15.23 1.60 5.82
C PHE A 30 -16.41 2.33 5.17
N GLY A 31 -16.32 2.68 3.88
CA GLY A 31 -17.43 3.29 3.14
C GLY A 31 -18.68 2.40 3.09
N TRP A 32 -18.49 1.08 2.94
CA TRP A 32 -19.58 0.11 3.02
C TRP A 32 -20.18 0.01 4.44
N LEU A 33 -19.34 0.06 5.48
CA LEU A 33 -19.79 0.07 6.87
C LEU A 33 -20.61 1.32 7.19
N VAL A 34 -20.21 2.49 6.66
CA VAL A 34 -21.01 3.73 6.75
C VAL A 34 -22.38 3.53 6.10
N ALA A 35 -22.43 2.94 4.89
CA ALA A 35 -23.70 2.64 4.22
C ALA A 35 -24.57 1.68 5.06
N LEU A 36 -23.97 0.63 5.64
CA LEU A 36 -24.65 -0.30 6.54
C LEU A 36 -25.24 0.41 7.76
N ILE A 37 -24.47 1.29 8.41
CA ILE A 37 -24.95 2.07 9.56
C ILE A 37 -26.14 2.95 9.17
N ILE A 38 -26.06 3.65 8.03
CA ILE A 38 -27.15 4.52 7.55
C ILE A 38 -28.43 3.70 7.34
N VAL A 39 -28.31 2.50 6.75
CA VAL A 39 -29.44 1.60 6.50
C VAL A 39 -30.04 1.07 7.80
N ILE A 40 -29.21 0.64 8.76
CA ILE A 40 -29.67 0.12 10.07
C ILE A 40 -30.37 1.22 10.88
N LEU A 41 -29.80 2.43 10.91
CA LEU A 41 -30.36 3.56 11.65
C LEU A 41 -31.55 4.22 10.93
N ARG A 42 -31.91 3.75 9.73
CA ARG A 42 -32.91 4.38 8.86
C ARG A 42 -32.71 5.89 8.69
N ALA A 43 -31.45 6.30 8.59
CA ALA A 43 -31.05 7.70 8.50
C ALA A 43 -31.19 8.28 7.08
N ALA A 44 -31.85 7.56 6.16
CA ALA A 44 -32.10 7.96 4.78
C ALA A 44 -33.62 7.90 4.48
N PRO A 45 -34.12 8.63 3.47
CA PRO A 45 -35.53 8.58 3.07
C PRO A 45 -36.02 7.15 2.81
N GLU A 46 -37.28 6.83 3.15
CA GLU A 46 -37.81 5.45 3.01
C GLU A 46 -37.76 4.93 1.56
N VAL A 47 -37.86 5.82 0.56
CA VAL A 47 -37.71 5.50 -0.86
C VAL A 47 -36.33 4.94 -1.17
N ASN A 48 -35.29 5.40 -0.48
CA ASN A 48 -33.89 5.01 -0.68
C ASN A 48 -33.54 3.71 0.06
N LEU A 49 -34.34 3.34 1.07
CA LEU A 49 -34.11 2.17 1.93
C LEU A 49 -34.75 0.88 1.39
N LYS A 50 -35.72 0.97 0.49
CA LYS A 50 -36.47 -0.20 -0.02
C LYS A 50 -35.55 -1.22 -0.72
N ASP A 51 -34.66 -0.74 -1.58
CA ASP A 51 -33.75 -1.60 -2.34
C ASP A 51 -32.37 -1.76 -1.67
N ALA A 52 -32.09 -0.99 -0.62
CA ALA A 52 -30.80 -0.97 0.06
C ALA A 52 -30.29 -2.33 0.58
N PRO A 53 -31.12 -3.24 1.15
CA PRO A 53 -30.64 -4.52 1.68
C PRO A 53 -30.01 -5.43 0.62
N TRP A 54 -30.56 -5.45 -0.59
CA TRP A 54 -30.03 -6.28 -1.67
C TRP A 54 -28.76 -5.65 -2.26
N VAL A 55 -28.74 -4.32 -2.40
CA VAL A 55 -27.56 -3.56 -2.84
C VAL A 55 -26.40 -3.74 -1.84
N LEU A 56 -26.69 -3.78 -0.53
CA LEU A 56 -25.70 -4.10 0.51
C LEU A 56 -25.11 -5.51 0.32
N ALA A 57 -25.94 -6.51 0.04
CA ALA A 57 -25.49 -7.88 -0.20
C ALA A 57 -24.61 -7.97 -1.47
N LEU A 58 -25.03 -7.33 -2.57
CA LEU A 58 -24.25 -7.32 -3.81
C LEU A 58 -22.90 -6.62 -3.62
N THR A 59 -22.89 -5.43 -3.02
CA THR A 59 -21.66 -4.66 -2.78
C THR A 59 -20.75 -5.38 -1.78
N PHE A 60 -21.30 -6.11 -0.80
CA PHE A 60 -20.52 -6.98 0.08
C PHE A 60 -19.83 -8.11 -0.69
N VAL A 61 -20.57 -8.82 -1.55
CA VAL A 61 -20.00 -9.90 -2.40
C VAL A 61 -18.91 -9.33 -3.31
N GLN A 62 -19.15 -8.18 -3.93
CA GLN A 62 -18.17 -7.47 -4.74
C GLN A 62 -16.89 -7.17 -3.93
N LEU A 63 -17.01 -6.56 -2.74
CA LEU A 63 -15.91 -6.23 -1.83
C LEU A 63 -15.15 -7.47 -1.35
N ALA A 64 -15.87 -8.55 -1.05
CA ALA A 64 -15.28 -9.83 -0.68
C ALA A 64 -14.43 -10.37 -1.84
N LEU A 65 -14.98 -10.39 -3.07
CA LEU A 65 -14.24 -10.79 -4.27
C LEU A 65 -13.00 -9.91 -4.49
N MET A 66 -13.10 -8.60 -4.30
CA MET A 66 -11.94 -7.68 -4.35
C MET A 66 -10.88 -8.00 -3.32
N SER A 67 -11.30 -8.39 -2.12
CA SER A 67 -10.38 -8.72 -1.03
C SER A 67 -9.69 -10.07 -1.25
N LEU A 68 -10.38 -11.02 -1.89
CA LEU A 68 -9.85 -12.35 -2.20
C LEU A 68 -8.97 -12.36 -3.45
N TYR A 69 -9.22 -11.47 -4.42
CA TYR A 69 -8.51 -11.44 -5.71
C TYR A 69 -6.97 -11.38 -5.57
N PRO A 70 -6.37 -10.44 -4.81
CA PRO A 70 -4.91 -10.35 -4.66
C PRO A 70 -4.29 -11.55 -3.94
N ARG A 71 -5.07 -12.26 -3.11
CA ARG A 71 -4.59 -13.36 -2.26
C ARG A 71 -4.67 -14.73 -2.91
N PHE A 72 -5.69 -14.98 -3.74
CA PHE A 72 -5.99 -16.33 -4.24
C PHE A 72 -6.01 -16.44 -5.76
N MET A 73 -6.41 -15.38 -6.47
CA MET A 73 -6.65 -15.47 -7.92
C MET A 73 -5.47 -14.95 -8.74
N ARG A 74 -4.66 -14.06 -8.18
CA ARG A 74 -3.55 -13.42 -8.91
C ARG A 74 -2.58 -14.42 -9.56
N ASP A 75 -2.18 -15.46 -8.83
CA ASP A 75 -1.21 -16.45 -9.33
C ASP A 75 -1.82 -17.50 -10.25
N ARG A 76 -3.16 -17.54 -10.39
CA ARG A 76 -3.89 -18.49 -11.24
C ARG A 76 -4.32 -17.90 -12.59
N LEU A 77 -4.08 -16.61 -12.82
CA LEU A 77 -4.46 -15.92 -14.05
C LEU A 77 -3.38 -16.06 -15.14
N THR A 78 -3.82 -16.16 -16.40
CA THR A 78 -2.92 -16.13 -17.55
C THR A 78 -2.16 -14.79 -17.60
N PRO A 79 -0.86 -14.78 -17.93
CA PRO A 79 0.03 -13.62 -17.79
C PRO A 79 -0.36 -12.39 -18.62
N GLY A 80 -1.24 -12.53 -19.62
CA GLY A 80 -1.82 -11.42 -20.39
C GLY A 80 -3.01 -10.75 -19.71
N ILE A 81 -3.83 -11.51 -18.99
CA ILE A 81 -5.03 -10.99 -18.30
C ILE A 81 -4.63 -10.34 -16.97
N GLU A 82 -3.67 -10.92 -16.25
CA GLU A 82 -3.16 -10.38 -14.97
C GLU A 82 -2.70 -8.91 -15.10
N LYS A 83 -2.12 -8.53 -16.25
CA LYS A 83 -1.67 -7.15 -16.51
C LYS A 83 -2.83 -6.17 -16.74
N LYS A 84 -3.97 -6.63 -17.27
CA LYS A 84 -5.13 -5.79 -17.63
C LYS A 84 -6.13 -5.66 -16.48
N VAL A 85 -6.28 -6.66 -15.63
CA VAL A 85 -7.23 -6.64 -14.51
C VAL A 85 -7.09 -5.40 -13.64
N PRO A 86 -5.89 -4.96 -13.22
CA PRO A 86 -5.78 -3.81 -12.33
C PRO A 86 -6.13 -2.46 -12.98
N LEU A 87 -6.23 -2.43 -14.31
CA LEU A 87 -6.73 -1.27 -15.05
C LEU A 87 -8.25 -1.35 -15.24
N LEU A 88 -8.79 -2.52 -15.58
CA LEU A 88 -10.21 -2.72 -15.84
C LEU A 88 -11.07 -2.73 -14.56
N TRP A 89 -10.50 -3.25 -13.47
CA TRP A 89 -11.24 -3.47 -12.24
C TRP A 89 -11.81 -2.18 -11.61
N PRO A 90 -11.06 -1.06 -11.52
CA PRO A 90 -11.63 0.20 -11.04
C PRO A 90 -12.78 0.74 -11.90
N PHE A 91 -12.79 0.48 -13.22
CA PHE A 91 -13.92 0.88 -14.07
C PHE A 91 -15.18 0.10 -13.74
N VAL A 92 -15.06 -1.24 -13.63
CA VAL A 92 -16.19 -2.10 -13.23
C VAL A 92 -16.71 -1.69 -11.86
N ASP A 93 -15.79 -1.37 -10.95
CA ASP A 93 -16.11 -0.92 -9.60
C ASP A 93 -16.85 0.43 -9.59
N SER A 94 -16.40 1.40 -10.41
CA SER A 94 -17.10 2.68 -10.61
C SER A 94 -18.53 2.48 -11.14
N LEU A 95 -18.72 1.53 -12.06
CA LEU A 95 -20.04 1.21 -12.62
C LEU A 95 -20.95 0.58 -11.56
N ILE A 96 -20.45 -0.37 -10.77
CA ILE A 96 -21.24 -0.98 -9.68
C ILE A 96 -21.58 0.05 -8.61
N ALA A 97 -20.65 0.94 -8.27
CA ALA A 97 -20.91 2.04 -7.35
C ALA A 97 -22.00 2.98 -7.88
N ALA A 98 -21.90 3.42 -9.13
CA ALA A 98 -22.90 4.28 -9.76
C ALA A 98 -24.28 3.60 -9.83
N TRP A 99 -24.30 2.33 -10.20
CA TRP A 99 -25.53 1.54 -10.23
C TRP A 99 -26.14 1.34 -8.83
N SER A 100 -25.32 1.18 -7.80
CA SER A 100 -25.79 1.10 -6.40
C SER A 100 -26.45 2.41 -5.96
N ILE A 101 -25.86 3.55 -6.31
CA ILE A 101 -26.39 4.89 -6.04
C ILE A 101 -27.72 5.09 -6.80
N TYR A 102 -27.80 4.63 -8.05
CA TYR A 102 -29.00 4.70 -8.87
C TYR A 102 -30.18 3.95 -8.22
N GLN A 103 -29.95 2.74 -7.73
CA GLN A 103 -30.99 1.91 -7.12
C GLN A 103 -31.50 2.48 -5.79
N THR A 104 -30.68 3.22 -5.05
CA THR A 104 -31.05 3.73 -3.72
C THR A 104 -31.33 5.22 -3.70
N GLY A 105 -31.80 5.79 -4.81
CA GLY A 105 -32.38 7.14 -4.81
C GLY A 105 -31.44 8.32 -5.11
N GLY A 106 -30.27 8.08 -5.69
CA GLY A 106 -29.45 9.16 -6.25
C GLY A 106 -28.67 9.97 -5.20
N TRP A 107 -29.03 11.24 -5.01
CA TRP A 107 -28.24 12.21 -4.22
C TRP A 107 -28.11 11.82 -2.74
N ASP A 108 -29.22 11.47 -2.10
CA ASP A 108 -29.27 11.02 -0.70
C ASP A 108 -29.06 9.50 -0.55
N SER A 109 -28.28 8.91 -1.47
CA SER A 109 -27.97 7.49 -1.42
C SER A 109 -27.07 7.18 -0.21
N PRO A 110 -27.42 6.17 0.62
CA PRO A 110 -26.52 5.63 1.64
C PRO A 110 -25.15 5.18 1.10
N PHE A 111 -25.09 4.91 -0.21
CA PHE A 111 -23.91 4.41 -0.90
C PHE A 111 -23.05 5.51 -1.53
N TYR A 112 -23.39 6.79 -1.39
CA TYR A 112 -22.57 7.88 -1.94
C TYR A 112 -21.12 7.81 -1.43
N HIS A 113 -20.92 7.73 -0.11
CA HIS A 113 -19.58 7.63 0.48
C HIS A 113 -18.83 6.38 0.03
N PHE A 114 -19.53 5.24 -0.09
CA PHE A 114 -18.96 4.03 -0.66
C PHE A 114 -18.51 4.26 -2.12
N GLY A 115 -19.33 4.93 -2.95
CA GLY A 115 -19.01 5.21 -4.33
C GLY A 115 -17.81 6.16 -4.49
N VAL A 116 -17.73 7.20 -3.67
CA VAL A 116 -16.59 8.14 -3.71
C VAL A 116 -15.27 7.41 -3.43
N THR A 117 -15.25 6.37 -2.59
CA THR A 117 -14.02 5.60 -2.32
C THR A 117 -13.43 4.92 -3.55
N VAL A 118 -14.17 4.77 -4.66
CA VAL A 118 -13.66 4.19 -5.91
C VAL A 118 -12.49 4.95 -6.48
N VAL A 119 -12.47 6.27 -6.35
CA VAL A 119 -11.41 7.11 -6.92
C VAL A 119 -10.06 6.89 -6.23
N LEU A 120 -10.06 6.37 -4.99
CA LEU A 120 -8.85 6.19 -4.19
C LEU A 120 -7.88 5.19 -4.83
N GLY A 121 -8.39 4.07 -5.34
CA GLY A 121 -7.57 3.00 -5.91
C GLY A 121 -6.71 3.48 -7.09
N PRO A 122 -7.33 4.04 -8.14
CA PRO A 122 -6.62 4.66 -9.26
C PRO A 122 -5.70 5.81 -8.83
N SER A 123 -6.14 6.67 -7.91
CA SER A 123 -5.36 7.83 -7.45
C SER A 123 -4.06 7.41 -6.74
N LEU A 124 -4.14 6.47 -5.80
CA LEU A 124 -2.95 5.97 -5.07
C LEU A 124 -1.97 5.26 -6.00
N ARG A 125 -2.47 4.56 -7.02
CA ARG A 125 -1.65 3.75 -7.93
C ARG A 125 -1.02 4.59 -9.04
N PHE A 126 -1.82 5.37 -9.75
CA PHE A 126 -1.43 6.09 -10.95
C PHE A 126 -1.15 7.59 -10.70
N GLY A 127 -1.22 8.05 -9.45
CA GLY A 127 -0.91 9.43 -9.07
C GLY A 127 -1.95 10.41 -9.61
N ILE A 128 -1.50 11.61 -9.99
CA ILE A 128 -2.38 12.71 -10.41
C ILE A 128 -3.23 12.34 -11.63
N LEU A 129 -2.67 11.64 -12.62
CA LEU A 129 -3.45 11.19 -13.80
C LEU A 129 -4.55 10.22 -13.40
N GLY A 130 -4.26 9.29 -12.49
CA GLY A 130 -5.25 8.37 -11.93
C GLY A 130 -6.37 9.10 -11.20
N ALA A 131 -6.01 10.13 -10.43
CA ALA A 131 -6.96 10.98 -9.74
C ALA A 131 -7.89 11.71 -10.72
N LEU A 132 -7.33 12.45 -11.67
CA LEU A 132 -8.11 13.24 -12.63
C LEU A 132 -9.04 12.36 -13.47
N VAL A 133 -8.56 11.22 -13.98
CA VAL A 133 -9.37 10.32 -14.80
C VAL A 133 -10.48 9.68 -13.96
N SER A 134 -10.15 9.14 -12.79
CA SER A 134 -11.14 8.42 -11.97
C SER A 134 -12.17 9.36 -11.35
N SER A 135 -11.76 10.54 -10.88
CA SER A 135 -12.70 11.53 -10.33
C SER A 135 -13.60 12.09 -11.41
N SER A 136 -13.08 12.43 -12.59
CA SER A 136 -13.91 12.94 -13.69
C SER A 136 -14.91 11.88 -14.16
N PHE A 137 -14.47 10.63 -14.28
CA PHE A 137 -15.34 9.52 -14.67
C PHE A 137 -16.43 9.26 -13.62
N PHE A 138 -16.06 9.21 -12.33
CA PHE A 138 -17.02 9.02 -11.25
C PHE A 138 -18.02 10.17 -11.18
N SER A 139 -17.56 11.43 -11.23
CA SER A 139 -18.43 12.61 -11.21
C SER A 139 -19.38 12.63 -12.41
N PHE A 140 -18.91 12.25 -13.61
CA PHE A 140 -19.76 12.10 -14.79
C PHE A 140 -20.86 11.05 -14.57
N LEU A 141 -20.50 9.86 -14.07
CA LEU A 141 -21.46 8.81 -13.75
C LEU A 141 -22.46 9.24 -12.67
N PHE A 142 -21.99 9.93 -11.64
CA PHE A 142 -22.83 10.43 -10.56
C PHE A 142 -23.87 11.44 -11.09
N LEU A 143 -23.44 12.42 -11.89
CA LEU A 143 -24.36 13.38 -12.53
C LEU A 143 -25.35 12.69 -13.47
N LEU A 144 -24.91 11.65 -14.19
CA LEU A 144 -25.80 10.83 -15.02
C LEU A 144 -26.88 10.15 -14.18
N VAL A 145 -26.49 9.55 -13.05
CA VAL A 145 -27.43 8.89 -12.11
C VAL A 145 -28.44 9.90 -11.57
N VAL A 146 -27.98 11.05 -11.09
CA VAL A 146 -28.85 12.13 -10.57
C VAL A 146 -29.87 12.57 -11.62
N LYS A 147 -29.43 12.72 -12.89
CA LYS A 147 -30.32 13.09 -14.00
C LYS A 147 -31.37 12.00 -14.28
N LEU A 148 -31.01 10.72 -14.17
CA LEU A 148 -31.90 9.59 -14.49
C LEU A 148 -32.93 9.32 -13.40
N THR A 149 -32.55 9.46 -12.12
CA THR A 149 -33.45 9.09 -11.02
C THR A 149 -34.48 10.17 -10.72
N GLN A 150 -34.26 11.43 -11.16
CA GLN A 150 -35.10 12.62 -10.87
C GLN A 150 -35.36 12.89 -9.36
N SER A 151 -34.87 12.03 -8.47
CA SER A 151 -34.99 12.07 -7.01
C SER A 151 -33.93 12.94 -6.33
N GLY A 152 -33.35 13.90 -7.07
CA GLY A 152 -32.21 14.71 -6.64
C GLY A 152 -32.53 16.08 -6.05
N PHE A 153 -33.81 16.47 -5.99
CA PHE A 153 -34.24 17.67 -5.26
C PHE A 153 -35.13 17.22 -4.12
N SER A 154 -34.51 16.81 -3.01
CA SER A 154 -35.25 16.65 -1.76
C SER A 154 -35.97 17.98 -1.47
N PRO A 155 -37.29 18.01 -1.20
CA PRO A 155 -38.01 19.26 -0.91
C PRO A 155 -37.43 20.04 0.29
N ALA A 156 -36.62 19.38 1.13
CA ALA A 156 -35.86 20.00 2.21
C ALA A 156 -34.76 20.97 1.73
N TYR A 157 -34.31 20.84 0.47
CA TYR A 157 -33.26 21.65 -0.15
C TYR A 157 -33.73 22.39 -1.41
N ALA A 158 -35.03 22.36 -1.71
CA ALA A 158 -35.67 23.04 -2.84
C ALA A 158 -35.79 24.58 -2.67
N GLY A 159 -34.93 25.17 -1.83
CA GLY A 159 -34.74 26.62 -1.70
C GLY A 159 -33.44 27.08 -2.35
N ASP A 160 -33.08 28.35 -2.13
CA ASP A 160 -31.93 29.13 -2.65
C ASP A 160 -30.51 28.51 -2.44
N GLN A 161 -30.43 27.25 -2.00
CA GLN A 161 -29.21 26.49 -1.72
C GLN A 161 -28.97 25.30 -2.68
N ALA A 162 -29.82 25.10 -3.69
CA ALA A 162 -29.63 24.02 -4.66
C ALA A 162 -28.53 24.30 -5.70
N GLU A 163 -28.25 25.58 -6.02
CA GLU A 163 -27.20 25.96 -6.99
C GLU A 163 -25.76 25.75 -6.46
N PRO A 164 -25.43 26.05 -5.18
CA PRO A 164 -24.13 25.75 -4.59
C PRO A 164 -23.74 24.26 -4.60
N ASP A 165 -24.73 23.34 -4.52
CA ASP A 165 -24.47 21.92 -4.30
C ASP A 165 -24.18 21.14 -5.60
N LEU A 166 -24.63 21.66 -6.75
CA LEU A 166 -24.30 21.10 -8.07
C LEU A 166 -22.80 21.23 -8.40
N ILE A 167 -22.15 22.27 -7.87
CA ILE A 167 -20.71 22.53 -8.07
C ILE A 167 -19.88 21.81 -7.00
N SER A 168 -20.40 21.69 -5.76
CA SER A 168 -19.71 21.04 -4.64
C SER A 168 -19.58 19.52 -4.83
N SER A 169 -20.60 18.88 -5.40
CA SER A 169 -20.70 17.42 -5.46
C SER A 169 -19.67 16.76 -6.39
N PRO A 170 -19.36 17.28 -7.59
CA PRO A 170 -18.25 16.81 -8.42
C PRO A 170 -16.86 17.16 -7.86
N LEU A 171 -16.77 18.22 -7.04
CA LEU A 171 -15.51 18.69 -6.47
C LEU A 171 -15.02 17.76 -5.34
N ASN A 172 -15.92 17.17 -4.57
CA ASN A 172 -15.59 16.26 -3.47
C ASN A 172 -14.76 15.04 -3.93
N PRO A 173 -15.19 14.24 -4.93
CA PRO A 173 -14.38 13.16 -5.47
C PRO A 173 -13.03 13.62 -6.02
N LEU A 174 -12.97 14.79 -6.65
CA LEU A 174 -11.73 15.36 -7.17
C LEU A 174 -10.75 15.68 -6.04
N MET A 175 -11.19 16.36 -4.99
CA MET A 175 -10.33 16.71 -3.85
C MET A 175 -9.80 15.44 -3.16
N ILE A 176 -10.68 14.47 -2.90
CA ILE A 176 -10.30 13.18 -2.31
C ILE A 176 -9.30 12.45 -3.20
N ALA A 177 -9.53 12.43 -4.51
CA ALA A 177 -8.63 11.82 -5.48
C ALA A 177 -7.26 12.51 -5.50
N LEU A 178 -7.21 13.85 -5.48
CA LEU A 178 -5.96 14.60 -5.45
C LEU A 178 -5.17 14.37 -4.15
N TYR A 179 -5.81 14.37 -2.99
CA TYR A 179 -5.15 14.01 -1.73
C TYR A 179 -4.63 12.59 -1.75
N ALA A 180 -5.41 11.64 -2.27
CA ALA A 180 -4.99 10.26 -2.43
C ALA A 180 -3.81 10.11 -3.40
N ALA A 181 -3.79 10.86 -4.50
CA ALA A 181 -2.66 10.91 -5.43
C ALA A 181 -1.39 11.44 -4.76
N PHE A 182 -1.51 12.55 -4.02
CA PHE A 182 -0.40 13.11 -3.24
C PHE A 182 0.13 12.09 -2.22
N LEU A 183 -0.76 11.44 -1.46
CA LEU A 183 -0.40 10.40 -0.52
C LEU A 183 0.32 9.23 -1.23
N GLY A 184 -0.18 8.82 -2.39
CA GLY A 184 0.45 7.79 -3.22
C GLY A 184 1.88 8.15 -3.63
N GLU A 185 2.14 9.41 -3.99
CA GLU A 185 3.49 9.90 -4.31
C GLU A 185 4.42 9.92 -3.09
N VAL A 186 3.92 10.39 -1.94
CA VAL A 186 4.67 10.40 -0.68
C VAL A 186 5.05 8.97 -0.27
N LEU A 187 4.11 8.02 -0.35
CA LEU A 187 4.37 6.60 -0.07
C LEU A 187 5.39 5.99 -1.03
N LYS A 188 5.35 6.36 -2.32
CA LYS A 188 6.35 5.94 -3.31
C LYS A 188 7.74 6.49 -3.00
N LYS A 189 7.84 7.77 -2.63
CA LYS A 189 9.12 8.38 -2.21
C LYS A 189 9.67 7.68 -0.97
N LEU A 190 8.82 7.47 0.05
CA LEU A 190 9.21 6.76 1.28
C LEU A 190 9.73 5.35 0.99
N ARG A 191 9.07 4.61 0.10
CA ARG A 191 9.50 3.26 -0.31
C ARG A 191 10.87 3.27 -0.98
N ARG A 192 11.13 4.25 -1.84
CA ARG A 192 12.44 4.41 -2.53
C ARG A 192 13.55 4.68 -1.53
N GLU A 193 13.31 5.59 -0.58
CA GLU A 193 14.29 5.92 0.47
C GLU A 193 14.56 4.76 1.42
N MET A 194 13.52 4.03 1.85
CA MET A 194 13.71 2.81 2.66
C MET A 194 14.53 1.75 1.92
N LYS A 195 14.27 1.53 0.62
CA LYS A 195 15.05 0.58 -0.18
C LYS A 195 16.52 1.01 -0.30
N ARG A 196 16.78 2.32 -0.53
CA ARG A 196 18.13 2.87 -0.56
C ARG A 196 18.87 2.67 0.76
N SER A 197 18.23 3.03 1.87
CA SER A 197 18.80 2.86 3.21
C SER A 197 19.14 1.39 3.52
N SER A 198 18.26 0.45 3.15
CA SER A 198 18.53 -0.99 3.31
C SER A 198 19.73 -1.48 2.49
N ILE A 199 19.88 -1.01 1.25
CA ILE A 199 21.03 -1.37 0.40
C ILE A 199 22.32 -0.80 1.00
N LEU A 200 22.32 0.47 1.41
CA LEU A 200 23.49 1.11 2.02
C LEU A 200 23.88 0.44 3.34
N ALA A 201 22.91 0.03 4.16
CA ALA A 201 23.17 -0.71 5.38
C ALA A 201 23.83 -2.07 5.10
N ALA A 202 23.36 -2.80 4.08
CA ALA A 202 23.97 -4.07 3.67
C ALA A 202 25.39 -3.89 3.10
N GLU A 203 25.65 -2.82 2.34
CA GLU A 203 26.98 -2.50 1.84
C GLU A 203 27.95 -2.12 2.97
N ASN A 204 27.50 -1.32 3.94
CA ASN A 204 28.32 -0.95 5.09
C ASN A 204 28.69 -2.18 5.95
N GLU A 205 27.74 -3.10 6.14
CA GLU A 205 28.01 -4.34 6.87
C GLU A 205 29.02 -5.23 6.11
N ARG A 206 28.92 -5.32 4.78
CA ARG A 206 29.93 -6.03 3.96
C ARG A 206 31.31 -5.37 4.06
N ALA A 207 31.38 -4.04 4.04
CA ALA A 207 32.64 -3.30 4.18
C ALA A 207 33.26 -3.47 5.58
N ARG A 208 32.41 -3.62 6.61
CA ARG A 208 32.86 -3.98 7.96
C ARG A 208 33.43 -5.40 8.00
N MET A 209 32.68 -6.38 7.49
CA MET A 209 33.15 -7.78 7.40
C MET A 209 34.46 -7.89 6.63
N ALA A 210 34.64 -7.16 5.53
CA ALA A 210 35.88 -7.17 4.76
C ALA A 210 37.08 -6.67 5.59
N ARG A 211 36.91 -5.63 6.42
CA ARG A 211 37.95 -5.14 7.34
C ARG A 211 38.24 -6.15 8.43
N ASP A 212 37.21 -6.70 9.07
CA ASP A 212 37.39 -7.68 10.14
C ASP A 212 38.09 -8.96 9.63
N ILE A 213 37.76 -9.41 8.42
CA ILE A 213 38.44 -10.53 7.76
C ILE A 213 39.89 -10.16 7.43
N HIS A 214 40.14 -8.98 6.84
CA HIS A 214 41.48 -8.53 6.51
C HIS A 214 42.38 -8.49 7.75
N ASP A 215 41.89 -7.93 8.85
CA ASP A 215 42.63 -7.79 10.10
C ASP A 215 42.85 -9.16 10.77
N GLY A 216 41.81 -10.01 10.82
CA GLY A 216 41.92 -11.36 11.39
C GLY A 216 42.86 -12.27 10.59
N VAL A 217 42.81 -12.22 9.25
CA VAL A 217 43.72 -12.98 8.38
C VAL A 217 45.16 -12.49 8.54
N SER A 218 45.38 -11.18 8.57
CA SER A 218 46.72 -10.59 8.75
C SER A 218 47.34 -10.99 10.09
N GLN A 219 46.56 -10.94 11.18
CA GLN A 219 47.01 -11.38 12.51
C GLN A 219 47.35 -12.86 12.53
N THR A 220 46.51 -13.71 11.94
CA THR A 220 46.74 -15.17 11.91
C THR A 220 47.99 -15.51 11.11
N LEU A 221 48.18 -14.90 9.93
CA LEU A 221 49.38 -15.08 9.11
C LEU A 221 50.63 -14.60 9.82
N PHE A 222 50.58 -13.46 10.50
CA PHE A 222 51.69 -12.93 11.27
C PHE A 222 52.12 -13.87 12.40
N MET A 223 51.16 -14.38 13.19
CA MET A 223 51.43 -15.35 14.25
C MET A 223 52.03 -16.65 13.69
N LEU A 224 51.54 -17.11 12.54
CA LEU A 224 52.04 -18.30 11.88
C LEU A 224 53.49 -18.11 11.42
N ALA A 225 53.79 -16.97 10.79
CA ALA A 225 55.16 -16.61 10.38
C ALA A 225 56.12 -16.56 11.57
N MET A 226 55.73 -15.89 12.67
CA MET A 226 56.52 -15.84 13.90
C MET A 226 56.78 -17.24 14.50
N SER A 227 55.76 -18.11 14.49
CA SER A 227 55.90 -19.47 15.01
C SER A 227 56.84 -20.33 14.16
N LEU A 228 56.81 -20.16 12.83
CA LEU A 228 57.71 -20.82 11.90
C LEU A 228 59.16 -20.34 12.08
N GLU A 229 59.36 -19.03 12.19
CA GLU A 229 60.69 -18.44 12.44
C GLU A 229 61.27 -18.93 13.77
N THR A 230 60.47 -18.92 14.83
CA THR A 230 60.88 -19.44 16.14
C THR A 230 61.24 -20.93 16.06
N GLY A 231 60.44 -21.73 15.35
CA GLY A 231 60.73 -23.14 15.11
C GLY A 231 62.04 -23.37 14.35
N GLN A 232 62.32 -22.55 13.33
CA GLN A 232 63.59 -22.59 12.61
C GLN A 232 64.80 -22.26 13.50
N VAL A 233 64.69 -21.21 14.32
CA VAL A 233 65.76 -20.81 15.25
C VAL A 233 66.05 -21.91 16.27
N LEU A 234 65.01 -22.52 16.85
CA LEU A 234 65.16 -23.64 17.80
C LEU A 234 65.82 -24.85 17.14
N ALA A 235 65.39 -25.23 15.93
CA ALA A 235 65.99 -26.34 15.19
C ALA A 235 67.47 -26.09 14.85
N GLN A 236 67.84 -24.86 14.50
CA GLN A 236 69.24 -24.50 14.27
C GLN A 236 70.07 -24.57 15.54
N LYS A 237 69.53 -24.11 16.68
CA LYS A 237 70.19 -24.23 17.99
C LYS A 237 70.43 -25.68 18.37
N GLU A 238 69.42 -26.54 18.25
CA GLU A 238 69.53 -27.97 18.56
C GLU A 238 70.60 -28.64 17.66
N LYS A 239 70.64 -28.28 16.37
CA LYS A 239 71.66 -28.78 15.44
C LYS A 239 73.06 -28.29 15.82
N ALA A 240 73.21 -27.03 16.25
CA ALA A 240 74.49 -26.48 16.69
C ALA A 240 74.98 -27.10 18.01
N GLU A 241 74.10 -27.34 18.98
CA GLU A 241 74.42 -28.07 20.21
C GLU A 241 74.89 -29.50 19.91
N LYS A 242 74.15 -30.25 19.09
CA LYS A 242 74.56 -31.59 18.66
C LYS A 242 75.91 -31.60 17.93
N THR A 243 76.21 -30.55 17.17
CA THR A 243 77.50 -30.42 16.46
C THR A 243 78.64 -30.11 17.44
N ARG A 244 78.42 -29.29 18.48
CA ARG A 244 79.41 -29.05 19.54
C ARG A 244 79.69 -30.29 20.36
N GLU A 245 78.67 -31.04 20.76
CA GLU A 245 78.84 -32.31 21.48
C GLU A 245 79.63 -33.35 20.66
N HIS A 246 79.57 -33.28 19.33
CA HIS A 246 80.33 -34.16 18.44
C HIS A 246 81.80 -33.74 18.26
N LEU A 247 82.14 -32.47 18.52
CA LEU A 247 83.50 -31.91 18.41
C LEU A 247 84.26 -31.95 19.74
N GLU A 248 83.56 -32.09 20.88
CA GLU A 248 84.15 -32.23 22.22
C GLU A 248 84.44 -33.70 22.61
N LYS A 249 84.16 -34.65 21.71
CA LYS A 249 84.54 -36.07 21.81
C LYS A 249 85.74 -36.39 20.92
#